data_AF-A0A0C2TEW8-F1
#
_entry.id   AF-A0A0C2TEW8-F1
#
_cell.length_a   1.000
_cell.length_b   1.000
_cell.length_c   1.000
_cell.angle_alpha   90.00
_cell.angle_beta   90.00
_cell.angle_gamma   90.00
#
_symmetry.space_group_name_H-M   'P 1'
#
loop_
_entity.id
_entity.type
_entity.pdbx_description
1 polymer ?
#
loop_
_entity_poly.entity_id
_entity_poly.type
_entity_poly.pdbx_seq_one_letter_code
_entity_poly.pdbx_strand_id
1 'polypeptide(L)'
;SPSDFFTGRDSYLQALKDHFSPNLDGERKKFLLYGMGGIGKTQICLKFIEKYGKKWFSDIFWIDASSEYTVDLCLRQIAQKNKLDSMPSAESALEWI
;
A
#
# COMPACT_ATOMS: atom_id res chain seq x y z
N SER A 1 -5.02 -5.43 -11.95
CA SER A 1 -4.03 -4.72 -12.76
C SER A 1 -4.51 -3.30 -13.04
N PRO A 2 -3.62 -2.35 -13.35
CA PRO A 2 -4.04 -1.07 -13.90
C PRO A 2 -4.74 -1.26 -15.25
N SER A 3 -5.53 -0.28 -15.68
CA SER A 3 -6.18 -0.27 -16.99
C SER A 3 -5.15 -0.18 -18.13
N ASP A 4 -5.43 -0.85 -19.24
CA ASP A 4 -4.64 -0.77 -20.47
C ASP A 4 -4.67 0.63 -21.11
N PHE A 5 -5.68 1.45 -20.78
CA PHE A 5 -5.84 2.83 -21.26
C PHE A 5 -5.32 3.89 -20.27
N PHE A 6 -4.49 3.49 -19.30
CA PHE A 6 -3.94 4.43 -18.32
C PHE A 6 -2.99 5.45 -18.99
N THR A 7 -3.34 6.74 -18.95
CA THR A 7 -2.55 7.84 -19.54
C THR A 7 -2.62 9.11 -18.67
N GLY A 8 -1.67 10.05 -18.87
CA GLY A 8 -1.77 11.43 -18.35
C GLY A 8 -1.60 11.62 -16.84
N ARG A 9 -1.02 10.64 -16.13
CA ARG A 9 -0.82 10.68 -14.66
C ARG A 9 0.64 10.60 -14.23
N ASP A 10 1.56 10.94 -15.14
CA ASP A 10 2.99 10.81 -14.93
C ASP A 10 3.51 11.65 -13.76
N SER A 11 2.96 12.85 -13.53
CA SER A 11 3.34 13.69 -12.39
C SER A 11 3.04 13.02 -11.04
N TYR A 12 1.89 12.37 -10.90
CA TYR A 12 1.53 11.61 -9.69
C TYR A 12 2.43 10.39 -9.50
N LEU A 13 2.72 9.67 -10.59
CA LEU A 13 3.63 8.52 -10.55
C LEU A 13 5.06 8.94 -10.20
N GLN A 14 5.50 10.10 -10.67
CA GLN A 14 6.80 10.67 -10.37
C GLN A 14 6.89 11.07 -8.89
N ALA A 15 5.87 11.75 -8.35
CA ALA A 15 5.81 12.09 -6.93
C ALA A 15 5.84 10.84 -6.02
N LEU A 16 5.10 9.79 -6.37
CA LEU A 16 5.16 8.50 -5.66
C LEU A 16 6.55 7.87 -5.75
N LYS A 17 7.18 7.91 -6.94
CA LYS A 17 8.53 7.39 -7.15
C LYS A 17 9.56 8.12 -6.28
N ASP A 18 9.55 9.44 -6.28
CA ASP A 18 10.54 10.23 -5.55
C ASP A 18 10.35 10.08 -4.03
N HIS A 19 9.11 9.94 -3.58
CA HIS A 19 8.83 9.68 -2.17
C HIS A 19 9.30 8.28 -1.76
N PHE A 20 8.87 7.23 -2.47
CA PHE A 20 9.08 5.83 -2.07
C PHE A 20 10.37 5.20 -2.60
N SER A 21 11.19 5.90 -3.37
CA SER A 21 12.48 5.37 -3.78
C SER A 21 13.31 4.96 -2.54
N PRO A 22 13.95 3.78 -2.56
CA PRO A 22 14.75 3.32 -1.42
C PRO A 22 15.82 4.34 -1.04
N ASN A 23 15.85 4.74 0.23
CA ASN A 23 16.91 5.55 0.85
C ASN A 23 17.43 4.82 2.09
N LEU A 24 18.63 5.19 2.52
CA LEU A 24 19.34 4.51 3.63
C LEU A 24 18.83 4.92 5.01
N ASP A 25 17.97 5.93 5.09
CA ASP A 25 17.62 6.62 6.34
C ASP A 25 16.64 5.82 7.21
N GLY A 26 16.07 4.71 6.69
CA GLY A 26 15.27 3.74 7.46
C GLY A 26 13.90 4.24 7.95
N GLU A 27 13.51 5.48 7.62
CA GLU A 27 12.25 6.06 8.11
C GLU A 27 11.00 5.46 7.44
N ARG A 28 9.94 5.26 8.23
CA ARG A 28 8.63 4.81 7.72
C ARG A 28 7.97 5.93 6.91
N LYS A 29 7.81 5.70 5.61
CA LYS A 29 7.23 6.66 4.65
C LYS A 29 5.71 6.57 4.59
N LYS A 30 5.04 7.73 4.45
CA LYS A 30 3.57 7.85 4.38
C LYS A 30 3.20 8.81 3.26
N PHE A 31 2.26 8.40 2.40
CA PHE A 31 1.78 9.22 1.29
C PHE A 31 0.25 9.20 1.23
N LEU A 32 -0.37 10.38 1.17
CA LEU A 32 -1.83 10.52 1.04
C LEU A 32 -2.20 10.90 -0.40
N LEU A 33 -2.89 10.00 -1.10
CA LEU A 33 -3.49 10.30 -2.41
C LEU A 33 -4.98 10.57 -2.26
N TYR A 34 -5.40 11.81 -2.45
CA TYR A 34 -6.79 12.27 -2.27
C TYR A 34 -7.35 12.95 -3.52
N GLY A 35 -8.67 13.15 -3.55
CA GLY A 35 -9.40 13.73 -4.68
C GLY A 35 -10.78 13.13 -4.84
N MET A 36 -11.59 13.70 -5.75
CA MET A 36 -12.98 13.28 -5.98
C MET A 36 -13.13 11.78 -6.33
N GLY A 37 -14.35 11.26 -6.12
CA GLY A 37 -14.73 9.92 -6.60
C GLY A 37 -14.50 9.79 -8.10
N GLY A 38 -14.09 8.62 -8.58
CA GLY A 38 -13.88 8.36 -10.00
C GLY A 38 -12.62 9.00 -10.63
N ILE A 39 -11.86 9.86 -9.93
CA ILE A 39 -10.69 10.55 -10.50
C ILE A 39 -9.48 9.63 -10.81
N GLY A 40 -9.56 8.34 -10.48
CA GLY A 40 -8.51 7.36 -10.81
C GLY A 40 -7.44 7.11 -9.74
N LYS A 41 -7.66 7.48 -8.47
CA LYS A 41 -6.70 7.26 -7.37
C LYS A 41 -6.21 5.81 -7.29
N THR A 42 -7.13 4.85 -7.28
CA THR A 42 -6.82 3.42 -7.27
C THR A 42 -5.99 3.00 -8.49
N GLN A 43 -6.29 3.55 -9.66
CA GLN A 43 -5.53 3.25 -10.89
C GLN A 43 -4.09 3.77 -10.82
N ILE A 44 -3.87 4.94 -10.21
CA ILE A 44 -2.53 5.49 -9.97
C ILE A 44 -1.74 4.54 -9.05
N CYS A 45 -2.33 4.07 -7.94
CA CYS A 45 -1.68 3.11 -7.03
C CYS A 45 -1.35 1.79 -7.74
N LEU A 46 -2.31 1.23 -8.50
CA LEU A 46 -2.10 -0.01 -9.26
C LEU A 46 -0.98 0.13 -10.29
N LYS A 47 -0.90 1.27 -10.99
CA LYS A 47 0.16 1.53 -11.99
C LYS A 47 1.52 1.72 -11.33
N PHE A 48 1.57 2.37 -10.17
CA PHE A 48 2.80 2.51 -9.38
C PHE A 48 3.32 1.14 -8.92
N ILE A 49 2.44 0.30 -8.36
CA ILE A 49 2.77 -1.06 -7.90
C ILE A 49 3.21 -1.94 -9.07
N GLU A 50 2.55 -1.84 -10.23
CA GLU A 50 2.99 -2.56 -11.44
C GLU A 50 4.43 -2.18 -11.83
N LYS A 51 4.78 -0.89 -11.77
CA LYS A 51 6.07 -0.39 -12.24
C LYS A 51 7.21 -0.60 -11.25
N TYR A 52 6.94 -0.50 -9.94
CA TYR A 52 7.98 -0.47 -8.91
C TYR A 52 7.77 -1.46 -7.77
N GLY A 53 6.58 -2.05 -7.64
CA GLY A 53 6.19 -2.93 -6.53
C GLY A 53 7.20 -4.02 -6.26
N LYS A 54 7.45 -4.87 -7.26
CA LYS A 54 8.41 -5.99 -7.17
C LYS A 54 9.88 -5.55 -6.98
N LYS A 55 10.21 -4.29 -7.30
CA LYS A 55 11.58 -3.78 -7.24
C LYS A 55 11.92 -3.22 -5.86
N TRP A 56 10.95 -2.59 -5.19
CA TRP A 56 11.21 -1.81 -3.97
C TRP A 56 10.58 -2.38 -2.71
N PHE A 57 9.58 -3.26 -2.84
CA PHE A 57 8.84 -3.78 -1.70
C PHE A 57 8.90 -5.31 -1.71
N SER A 58 9.17 -5.90 -0.55
CA SER A 58 9.08 -7.36 -0.36
C SER A 58 7.62 -7.80 -0.41
N ASP A 59 6.75 -7.02 0.23
CA ASP A 59 5.35 -7.35 0.47
C ASP A 59 4.45 -6.15 0.19
N ILE A 60 3.24 -6.43 -0.29
CA ILE A 60 2.22 -5.43 -0.59
C ILE A 60 0.90 -5.90 0.01
N PHE A 61 0.36 -5.12 0.95
CA PHE A 61 -0.90 -5.39 1.62
C PHE A 61 -1.97 -4.39 1.19
N TRP A 62 -3.17 -4.90 0.91
CA TRP A 62 -4.36 -4.09 0.69
C TRP A 62 -5.24 -4.19 1.93
N ILE A 63 -5.52 -3.04 2.56
CA ILE A 63 -6.33 -2.95 3.77
C ILE A 63 -7.61 -2.20 3.41
N ASP A 64 -8.76 -2.79 3.67
CA ASP A 64 -10.05 -2.10 3.62
C ASP A 64 -10.19 -1.24 4.88
N ALA A 65 -10.05 0.07 4.71
CA ALA A 65 -10.16 1.05 5.79
C ALA A 65 -11.53 1.74 5.84
N SER A 66 -12.59 1.09 5.34
CA SER A 66 -13.96 1.61 5.39
C SER A 66 -14.54 1.72 6.80
N SER A 67 -14.02 0.95 7.76
CA SER A 67 -14.41 0.96 9.18
C SER A 67 -13.27 0.46 10.06
N GLU A 68 -13.31 0.75 11.36
CA GLU A 68 -12.32 0.20 12.31
C GLU A 68 -12.34 -1.34 12.33
N TYR A 69 -13.52 -1.95 12.20
CA TYR A 69 -13.67 -3.40 12.13
C TYR A 69 -12.98 -4.01 10.90
N THR A 70 -13.13 -3.40 9.72
CA THR A 70 -12.48 -3.91 8.49
C THR A 70 -10.96 -3.74 8.54
N VAL A 71 -10.46 -2.68 9.18
CA VAL A 71 -9.02 -2.51 9.46
C VAL A 71 -8.49 -3.62 10.37
N ASP A 72 -9.12 -3.85 11.53
CA ASP A 72 -8.72 -4.90 12.48
C ASP A 72 -8.71 -6.28 11.81
N LEU A 73 -9.78 -6.60 11.07
CA LEU A 73 -9.90 -7.87 10.36
C LEU A 73 -8.77 -8.07 9.34
N CYS A 74 -8.46 -7.05 8.53
CA CYS A 74 -7.37 -7.12 7.57
C CYS A 74 -6.00 -7.28 8.24
N LEU A 75 -5.73 -6.57 9.34
CA LEU A 75 -4.46 -6.67 10.06
C LEU A 75 -4.28 -8.05 10.70
N ARG A 76 -5.31 -8.62 11.32
CA ARG A 76 -5.27 -10.00 11.84
C ARG A 76 -5.00 -11.03 10.74
N GLN A 77 -5.58 -10.84 9.55
CA GLN A 77 -5.32 -11.71 8.41
C GLN A 77 -3.86 -11.62 7.93
N ILE A 78 -3.25 -10.43 7.99
CA ILE A 78 -1.81 -10.25 7.71
C ILE A 78 -0.97 -11.02 8.74
N ALA A 79 -1.26 -10.85 10.04
CA ALA A 79 -0.56 -11.57 11.11
C ALA A 79 -0.69 -13.09 10.97
N GLN A 80 -1.89 -13.58 10.65
CA GLN A 80 -2.16 -15.01 10.47
C GLN A 80 -1.40 -15.59 9.27
N LYS A 81 -1.41 -14.90 8.11
CA LYS A 81 -0.72 -15.37 6.90
C LYS A 81 0.80 -15.42 7.08
N ASN A 82 1.35 -14.49 7.86
CA ASN A 82 2.77 -14.44 8.18
C ASN A 82 3.15 -15.24 9.44
N LYS A 83 2.18 -15.93 10.08
CA LYS A 83 2.38 -16.78 11.25
C LYS A 83 3.10 -16.06 12.40
N LEU A 84 2.76 -14.80 12.63
CA LEU A 84 3.42 -13.97 13.64
C LEU A 84 3.17 -14.47 15.07
N ASP A 85 1.96 -14.97 15.34
CA ASP A 85 1.55 -15.44 16.67
C ASP A 85 0.60 -16.64 16.60
N SER A 86 0.50 -17.36 17.73
CA SER A 86 -0.50 -18.41 17.95
C SER A 86 -1.93 -17.86 17.98
N MET A 87 -2.10 -16.60 18.40
CA MET A 87 -3.36 -15.85 18.34
C MET A 87 -3.13 -14.55 17.56
N PRO A 88 -3.49 -14.50 16.27
CA PRO A 88 -3.29 -13.31 15.44
C PRO A 88 -4.04 -12.09 15.97
N SER A 89 -3.30 -11.00 16.20
CA SER A 89 -3.83 -9.69 16.60
C SER A 89 -3.50 -8.62 15.55
N ALA A 90 -4.22 -7.50 15.59
CA ALA A 90 -3.93 -6.36 14.71
C ALA A 90 -2.61 -5.69 15.13
N GLU A 91 -2.33 -5.65 16.43
CA GLU A 91 -1.14 -5.09 17.05
C GLU A 91 0.12 -5.83 16.57
N SER A 92 0.11 -7.17 16.58
CA SER A 92 1.24 -7.98 16.10
C SER A 92 1.57 -7.70 14.64
N ALA A 93 0.57 -7.47 13.79
CA ALA A 93 0.80 -7.08 12.41
C ALA A 93 1.42 -5.67 12.30
N LEU A 94 0.99 -4.71 13.12
CA LEU A 94 1.48 -3.33 13.09
C LEU A 94 2.91 -3.17 13.60
N GLU A 95 3.33 -4.00 14.57
CA GLU A 95 4.70 -4.05 15.08
C GLU A 95 5.66 -4.70 14.08
N TRP A 96 5.16 -5.64 13.27
CA TRP A 96 5.96 -6.37 12.28
C TRP A 96 6.23 -5.57 10.99
N ILE A 97 5.27 -4.77 10.51
CA ILE A 97 5.41 -3.93 9.31
C ILE A 97 6.25 -2.66 9.55
#